data_AF-A0A8H6W1S0-F1
#
_entry.id   AF-A0A8H6W1S0-F1
#
_cell.length_a   1.000
_cell.length_b   1.000
_cell.length_c   1.000
_cell.angle_alpha   90.00
_cell.angle_beta   90.00
_cell.angle_gamma   90.00
#
_symmetry.space_group_name_H-M   'P 1'
#
loop_
_entity.id
_entity.type
_entity.pdbx_description
1 polymer ?
#
loop_
_entity_poly.entity_id
_entity_poly.type
_entity_poly.pdbx_seq_one_letter_code
_entity_poly.pdbx_strand_id
1 'polypeptide(L)'
;MDLEESPLSGVELYNARRARWLTPPATPPTPAEPTPSSTSRRRLEQVLNAPDALTNDDVWYGNIEKIWKGLSAGGRLKRRLPMQLVVKIVHAAWLRDNTWPAGAIVQEDDELDPPPAPVLAPTSAPSSGISTPWTQVEEG
;
A
#
# COMPACT_ATOMS: atom_id res chain seq x y z
N MET A 1 3.25 44.37 -20.54
CA MET A 1 4.10 43.76 -19.50
C MET A 1 3.74 42.30 -19.50
N ASP A 2 4.30 41.59 -20.46
CA ASP A 2 4.11 40.17 -20.67
C ASP A 2 5.00 39.46 -19.64
N LEU A 3 4.37 38.88 -18.62
CA LEU A 3 5.04 37.99 -17.69
C LEU A 3 5.45 36.76 -18.49
N GLU A 4 6.75 36.68 -18.80
CA GLU A 4 7.38 35.46 -19.29
C GLU A 4 7.02 34.30 -18.36
N GLU A 5 6.05 33.49 -18.79
CA GLU A 5 5.80 32.18 -18.23
C GLU A 5 6.95 31.28 -18.66
N SER A 6 8.06 31.35 -17.92
CA SER A 6 9.17 30.41 -18.08
C SER A 6 8.61 29.01 -17.86
N PRO A 7 8.62 28.10 -18.86
CA PRO A 7 8.12 26.76 -18.65
C PRO A 7 9.00 26.13 -17.58
N LEU A 8 8.41 25.85 -16.41
CA LEU A 8 9.06 25.15 -15.31
C LEU A 8 9.89 24.00 -15.88
N SER A 9 11.17 23.95 -15.51
CA SER A 9 12.08 22.90 -15.98
C SER A 9 11.51 21.52 -15.62
N GLY A 10 11.92 20.47 -16.35
CA GLY A 10 11.40 19.11 -16.13
C GLY A 10 11.56 18.63 -14.67
N VAL A 11 12.63 19.04 -14.00
CA VAL A 11 12.88 18.74 -12.58
C VAL A 11 11.90 19.48 -11.67
N GLU A 12 11.61 20.75 -11.94
CA GLU A 12 10.63 21.53 -11.17
C GLU A 12 9.22 20.98 -11.31
N LEU A 13 8.83 20.57 -12.53
CA LEU A 13 7.56 19.90 -12.78
C LEU A 13 7.46 18.56 -12.05
N TYR A 14 8.53 17.77 -12.05
CA TYR A 14 8.62 16.52 -11.29
C TYR A 14 8.46 16.78 -9.79
N ASN A 15 9.22 17.72 -9.24
CA ASN A 15 9.19 18.07 -7.82
C ASN A 15 7.82 18.59 -7.38
N ALA A 16 7.19 19.46 -8.18
CA ALA A 16 5.85 19.99 -7.90
C ALA A 16 4.79 18.87 -7.88
N ARG A 17 4.85 17.93 -8.83
CA ARG A 17 3.95 16.78 -8.86
C ARG A 17 4.19 15.85 -7.69
N ARG A 18 5.45 15.56 -7.38
CA ARG A 18 5.84 14.70 -6.25
C ARG A 18 5.35 15.30 -4.94
N ALA A 19 5.54 16.60 -4.71
CA ALA A 19 5.04 17.29 -3.53
C ALA A 19 3.51 17.14 -3.39
N ARG A 20 2.78 17.31 -4.49
CA ARG A 20 1.32 17.12 -4.50
C ARG A 20 0.90 15.67 -4.20
N TRP A 21 1.62 14.68 -4.73
CA TRP A 21 1.31 13.26 -4.48
C TRP A 21 1.64 12.79 -3.08
N LEU A 22 2.69 13.34 -2.47
CA LEU A 22 3.10 12.98 -1.12
C LEU A 22 2.34 13.74 -0.03
N THR A 23 1.64 14.82 -0.39
CA THR A 23 0.82 15.58 0.57
C THR A 23 -0.39 14.75 0.99
N PRO A 24 -0.49 14.33 2.26
CA PRO A 24 -1.66 13.60 2.74
C PRO A 24 -2.90 14.48 2.62
N PRO A 25 -4.08 13.92 2.29
CA PRO A 25 -5.32 14.69 2.26
C PRO A 25 -5.64 15.23 3.66
N ALA A 26 -6.12 16.48 3.73
CA ALA A 26 -6.44 17.16 4.99
C ALA A 26 -7.48 16.40 5.84
N THR A 27 -8.28 15.55 5.21
CA THR A 27 -9.17 14.60 5.89
C THR A 27 -8.78 13.20 5.42
N PRO A 28 -8.30 12.32 6.32
CA PRO A 28 -8.05 10.95 5.96
C PRO A 28 -9.38 10.31 5.51
N PRO A 29 -9.39 9.54 4.40
CA PRO A 29 -10.58 8.82 4.01
C PRO A 29 -10.99 7.89 5.15
N THR A 30 -12.25 7.99 5.58
CA THR A 30 -12.79 7.08 6.59
C THR A 30 -12.57 5.64 6.11
N PRO A 31 -11.92 4.78 6.92
CA PRO A 31 -11.78 3.36 6.58
C PRO A 31 -13.16 2.79 6.31
N ALA A 32 -13.42 2.43 5.06
CA ALA A 32 -14.66 1.78 4.69
C ALA A 32 -14.81 0.50 5.51
N GLU A 33 -15.97 0.34 6.15
CA GLU A 33 -16.26 -0.79 7.02
C GLU A 33 -15.98 -2.11 6.28
N PRO A 34 -15.31 -3.09 6.93
CA PRO A 34 -14.95 -4.33 6.26
C PRO A 34 -16.22 -5.05 5.79
N THR A 35 -16.42 -5.08 4.48
CA THR A 35 -17.54 -5.83 3.90
C THR A 35 -17.42 -7.31 4.30
N PRO A 36 -18.52 -7.94 4.76
CA PRO A 36 -18.49 -9.32 5.21
C PRO A 36 -17.93 -10.23 4.11
N SER A 37 -17.03 -11.14 4.51
CA SER A 37 -16.43 -12.07 3.55
C SER A 37 -17.51 -12.97 2.94
N SER A 38 -17.60 -12.98 1.62
CA SER A 38 -18.43 -13.96 0.92
C SER A 38 -17.79 -15.33 0.99
N THR A 39 -18.58 -16.41 1.00
CA THR A 39 -18.09 -17.80 0.87
C THR A 39 -17.08 -17.95 -0.28
N SER A 40 -17.33 -17.33 -1.44
CA SER A 40 -16.40 -17.36 -2.58
C SER A 40 -15.07 -16.66 -2.29
N ARG A 41 -15.12 -15.53 -1.56
CA ARG A 41 -13.90 -14.83 -1.12
C ARG A 41 -13.11 -15.67 -0.13
N ARG A 42 -13.79 -16.28 0.86
CA ARG A 42 -13.14 -17.13 1.86
C ARG A 42 -12.47 -18.35 1.24
N ARG A 43 -13.10 -18.97 0.23
CA ARG A 43 -12.48 -20.05 -0.56
C ARG A 43 -11.25 -19.56 -1.31
N LEU A 44 -11.34 -18.41 -1.97
CA LEU A 44 -10.20 -17.81 -2.67
C LEU A 44 -9.04 -17.51 -1.72
N GLU A 45 -9.33 -16.98 -0.53
CA GLU A 45 -8.33 -16.74 0.52
C GLU A 45 -7.66 -18.03 0.99
N GLN A 46 -8.43 -19.08 1.24
CA GLN A 46 -7.89 -20.38 1.63
C GLN A 46 -6.96 -20.94 0.55
N VAL A 47 -7.39 -20.87 -0.70
CA VAL A 47 -6.61 -21.33 -1.84
C VAL A 47 -5.31 -20.52 -1.96
N LEU A 48 -5.37 -19.19 -2.00
CA LEU A 48 -4.19 -18.32 -2.17
C LEU A 48 -3.26 -18.24 -0.94
N ASN A 49 -3.68 -18.77 0.20
CA ASN A 49 -2.83 -18.87 1.40
C ASN A 49 -2.14 -20.23 1.52
N ALA A 50 -2.48 -21.22 0.69
CA ALA A 50 -1.74 -22.46 0.64
C ALA A 50 -0.33 -22.23 0.06
N PRO A 51 0.72 -22.89 0.57
CA PRO A 51 2.11 -22.66 0.16
C PRO A 51 2.35 -22.97 -1.33
N ASP A 52 1.63 -23.93 -1.90
CA ASP A 52 1.79 -24.35 -3.30
C ASP A 52 0.78 -23.67 -4.26
N ALA A 53 -0.01 -22.71 -3.77
CA ALA A 53 -1.12 -22.15 -4.53
C ALA A 53 -0.69 -21.39 -5.79
N LEU A 54 0.51 -20.82 -5.77
CA LEU A 54 1.04 -20.02 -6.86
C LEU A 54 1.54 -20.88 -8.02
N THR A 55 1.99 -22.11 -7.74
CA THR A 55 2.58 -23.04 -8.71
C THR A 55 1.66 -24.20 -9.10
N ASN A 56 0.61 -24.47 -8.32
CA ASN A 56 -0.33 -25.55 -8.62
C ASN A 56 -1.28 -25.18 -9.78
N ASP A 57 -1.26 -25.98 -10.84
CA ASP A 57 -2.04 -25.74 -12.06
C ASP A 57 -3.53 -26.07 -11.92
N ASP A 58 -3.88 -27.09 -11.14
CA ASP A 58 -5.29 -27.45 -10.88
C ASP A 58 -6.03 -26.29 -10.19
N VAL A 59 -5.34 -25.66 -9.23
CA VAL A 59 -5.82 -24.48 -8.52
C VAL A 59 -6.01 -23.30 -9.48
N TRP A 60 -5.06 -23.11 -10.41
CA TRP A 60 -5.08 -22.03 -11.37
C TRP A 60 -6.26 -22.14 -12.33
N TYR A 61 -6.36 -23.25 -13.07
CA TYR A 61 -7.41 -23.47 -14.07
C TYR A 61 -8.80 -23.61 -13.45
N GLY A 62 -8.90 -24.07 -12.20
CA GLY A 62 -10.17 -24.18 -11.49
C GLY A 62 -10.80 -22.82 -11.16
N ASN A 63 -10.03 -21.91 -10.56
CA ASN A 63 -10.60 -20.70 -9.93
C ASN A 63 -9.84 -19.40 -10.22
N ILE A 64 -8.50 -19.42 -10.28
CA ILE A 64 -7.71 -18.19 -10.32
C ILE A 64 -7.72 -17.57 -11.73
N GLU A 65 -7.62 -18.40 -12.78
CA GLU A 65 -7.55 -17.95 -14.18
C GLU A 65 -8.73 -17.04 -14.56
N LYS A 66 -9.95 -17.39 -14.13
CA LYS A 66 -11.16 -16.59 -14.40
C LYS A 66 -11.12 -15.23 -13.73
N ILE A 67 -10.59 -15.17 -12.50
CA ILE A 67 -10.45 -13.93 -11.74
C ILE A 67 -9.37 -13.07 -12.39
N TRP A 68 -8.23 -13.66 -12.75
CA TRP A 68 -7.16 -12.99 -13.47
C TRP A 68 -7.65 -12.37 -14.79
N LYS A 69 -8.35 -13.14 -15.64
CA LYS A 69 -8.93 -12.63 -16.90
C LYS A 69 -9.87 -11.45 -16.67
N GLY A 70 -10.69 -11.51 -15.63
CA GLY A 70 -11.57 -10.39 -15.25
C GLY A 70 -10.80 -9.16 -14.80
N LEU A 71 -9.73 -9.35 -14.02
CA LEU A 71 -8.88 -8.26 -13.54
C LEU A 71 -8.07 -7.62 -14.69
N SER A 72 -7.41 -8.42 -15.52
CA SER A 72 -6.56 -7.96 -16.62
C SER A 72 -7.35 -7.30 -17.74
N ALA A 73 -8.61 -7.68 -17.95
CA ALA A 73 -9.52 -7.01 -18.89
C ALA A 73 -10.11 -5.68 -18.36
N GLY A 74 -9.74 -5.25 -17.15
CA GLY A 74 -10.31 -4.04 -16.53
C GLY A 74 -11.75 -4.23 -16.03
N GLY A 75 -12.17 -5.47 -15.79
CA GLY A 75 -13.50 -5.79 -15.29
C GLY A 75 -13.75 -5.21 -13.89
N ARG A 76 -14.90 -4.56 -13.73
CA ARG A 76 -15.29 -3.99 -12.44
C ARG A 76 -15.64 -5.09 -11.43
N LEU A 77 -14.96 -5.10 -10.29
CA LEU A 77 -15.23 -6.05 -9.21
C LEU A 77 -16.62 -5.79 -8.60
N LYS A 78 -17.46 -6.83 -8.55
CA LYS A 78 -18.77 -6.81 -7.86
C LYS A 78 -18.63 -6.62 -6.35
N ARG A 79 -17.54 -7.15 -5.77
CA ARG A 79 -17.19 -7.01 -4.36
C ARG A 79 -15.72 -6.62 -4.25
N ARG A 80 -15.40 -5.76 -3.29
CA ARG A 80 -14.02 -5.34 -3.04
C ARG A 80 -13.18 -6.56 -2.66
N LEU A 81 -11.97 -6.63 -3.19
CA LEU A 81 -11.00 -7.66 -2.88
C LEU A 81 -9.84 -7.03 -2.09
N PRO A 82 -9.35 -7.66 -1.00
CA PRO A 82 -8.14 -7.22 -0.32
C PRO A 82 -6.95 -7.13 -1.28
N MET A 83 -6.17 -6.05 -1.16
CA MET A 83 -5.03 -5.79 -2.06
C MET A 83 -4.01 -6.94 -2.04
N GLN A 84 -3.75 -7.52 -0.87
CA GLN A 84 -2.85 -8.66 -0.73
C GLN A 84 -3.24 -9.86 -1.62
N LEU A 85 -4.53 -10.13 -1.78
CA LEU A 85 -4.99 -11.21 -2.65
C LEU A 85 -4.82 -10.86 -4.12
N VAL A 86 -5.09 -9.60 -4.49
CA VAL A 86 -4.86 -9.11 -5.86
C VAL A 86 -3.39 -9.30 -6.23
N VAL A 87 -2.47 -8.87 -5.36
CA VAL A 87 -1.02 -9.01 -5.58
C VAL A 87 -0.63 -10.47 -5.79
N LYS A 88 -1.15 -11.40 -4.97
CA LYS A 88 -0.91 -12.84 -5.14
C LYS A 88 -1.40 -13.38 -6.48
N ILE A 89 -2.60 -12.98 -6.93
CA ILE A 89 -3.16 -13.40 -8.22
C ILE A 89 -2.29 -12.90 -9.38
N VAL A 90 -1.89 -11.62 -9.34
CA VAL A 90 -1.03 -11.02 -10.36
C VAL A 90 0.33 -11.72 -10.40
N HIS A 91 0.94 -11.96 -9.24
CA HIS A 91 2.21 -12.67 -9.16
C HIS A 91 2.12 -14.08 -9.74
N ALA A 92 1.06 -14.83 -9.41
CA ALA A 92 0.80 -16.15 -9.99
C ALA A 92 0.62 -16.13 -11.51
N ALA A 93 0.07 -15.04 -12.06
CA ALA A 93 -0.06 -14.85 -13.50
C ALA A 93 1.30 -14.60 -14.17
N TRP A 94 2.09 -13.67 -13.63
CA TRP A 94 3.40 -13.34 -14.20
C TRP A 94 4.39 -14.50 -14.16
N LEU A 95 4.35 -15.33 -13.11
CA LEU A 95 5.15 -16.56 -13.05
C LEU A 95 4.79 -17.53 -14.19
N ARG A 96 3.51 -17.61 -14.58
CA ARG A 96 3.04 -18.50 -15.65
C ARG A 96 3.31 -17.95 -17.03
N ASP A 97 3.11 -16.65 -17.20
CA ASP A 97 3.38 -15.94 -18.46
C ASP A 97 4.88 -15.75 -18.70
N ASN A 98 5.75 -16.30 -17.82
CA ASN A 98 7.21 -16.10 -17.79
C ASN A 98 7.62 -14.63 -17.86
N THR A 99 6.74 -13.73 -17.41
CA THR A 99 6.97 -12.28 -17.41
C THR A 99 7.73 -11.85 -16.16
N TRP A 100 7.69 -12.68 -15.11
CA TRP A 100 8.49 -12.49 -13.91
C TRP A 100 9.45 -13.66 -13.69
N PRO A 101 10.74 -13.42 -13.46
CA PRO A 101 11.70 -14.47 -13.20
C PRO A 101 11.42 -15.18 -11.87
N ALA A 102 11.18 -16.48 -11.91
CA ALA A 102 11.04 -17.29 -10.71
C ALA A 102 12.37 -17.34 -9.94
N GLY A 103 12.35 -16.95 -8.65
CA GLY A 103 13.54 -16.99 -7.79
C GLY A 103 14.54 -15.85 -8.00
N ALA A 104 14.17 -14.78 -8.71
CA ALA A 104 15.01 -13.59 -8.76
C ALA A 104 15.14 -12.96 -7.37
N ILE A 105 16.39 -12.81 -6.93
CA ILE A 105 16.75 -12.07 -5.74
C ILE A 105 16.71 -10.59 -6.12
N VAL A 106 15.82 -9.81 -5.51
CA VAL A 106 15.82 -8.35 -5.68
C VAL A 106 17.13 -7.85 -5.07
N GLN A 107 18.01 -7.31 -5.89
CA GLN A 107 19.16 -6.56 -5.40
C GLN A 107 18.63 -5.26 -4.78
N GLU A 108 19.02 -4.98 -3.55
CA GLU A 108 18.51 -3.84 -2.76
C GLU A 108 19.08 -2.48 -3.22
N ASP A 109 19.89 -2.48 -4.29
CA ASP A 109 20.79 -1.39 -4.69
C ASP A 109 20.12 -0.16 -5.33
N ASP A 110 18.79 -0.12 -5.51
CA ASP A 110 18.10 1.04 -6.11
C ASP A 110 17.46 1.99 -5.07
N GLU A 111 17.76 1.80 -3.78
CA GLU A 111 17.41 2.78 -2.75
C GLU A 111 18.37 3.97 -2.84
N LEU A 112 18.06 4.91 -3.76
CA LEU A 112 18.58 6.27 -3.70
C LEU A 112 18.33 6.80 -2.28
N ASP A 113 19.41 6.96 -1.51
CA ASP A 113 19.39 7.48 -0.15
C ASP A 113 18.35 8.60 -0.04
N PRO A 114 17.30 8.45 0.80
CA PRO A 114 16.31 9.49 0.94
C PRO A 114 17.03 10.77 1.38
N PRO A 115 16.76 11.93 0.75
CA PRO A 115 17.36 13.18 1.18
C PRO A 115 17.08 13.37 2.68
N PRO A 116 18.04 13.91 3.46
CA PRO A 116 17.91 14.02 4.89
C PRO A 116 16.59 14.70 5.23
N ALA A 117 15.79 14.05 6.08
CA ALA A 117 14.49 14.56 6.49
C ALA A 117 14.65 15.99 7.04
N PRO A 118 13.73 16.93 6.71
CA PRO A 118 13.77 18.26 7.29
C PRO A 118 13.70 18.11 8.81
N VAL A 119 14.72 18.60 9.49
CA VAL A 119 14.83 18.58 10.95
C VAL A 119 13.63 19.37 11.48
N LEU A 120 12.61 18.66 11.97
CA LEU A 120 11.53 19.28 12.71
C LEU A 120 12.18 19.81 14.00
N ALA A 121 12.48 21.10 14.00
CA ALA A 121 12.88 21.78 15.23
C ALA A 121 11.81 21.45 16.29
N PRO A 122 12.20 20.98 17.48
CA PRO A 122 11.25 20.75 18.54
C PRO A 122 10.59 22.08 18.86
N THR A 123 9.35 22.25 18.38
CA THR A 123 8.52 23.37 18.81
C THR A 123 8.33 23.16 20.29
N SER A 124 8.92 24.05 21.08
CA SER A 124 8.81 24.07 22.53
C SER A 124 7.32 24.17 22.87
N ALA A 125 6.69 23.05 23.19
CA ALA A 125 5.35 23.04 23.74
C ALA A 125 5.40 23.79 25.08
N PRO A 126 4.56 24.82 25.30
CA PRO A 126 4.42 25.38 26.64
C PRO A 126 3.89 24.27 27.56
N SER A 127 4.70 23.97 28.57
CA SER A 127 4.39 23.08 29.68
C SER A 127 3.15 23.57 30.43
N SER A 128 1.97 23.10 30.02
CA SER A 128 0.76 23.23 30.83
C SER A 128 0.75 22.09 31.84
N GLY A 129 1.08 22.44 33.09
CA GLY A 129 1.17 21.53 34.22
C GLY A 129 -0.12 20.73 34.42
N ILE A 130 0.00 19.42 34.34
CA ILE A 130 -0.95 18.48 34.91
C ILE A 130 -0.49 18.19 36.34
N SER A 131 -1.04 18.95 37.28
CA SER A 131 -0.97 18.66 38.70
C SER A 131 -1.89 17.49 38.98
N THR A 132 -1.32 16.31 39.26
CA THR A 132 -2.07 15.13 39.68
C THR A 132 -1.74 14.87 41.16
N PRO A 133 -2.73 14.85 42.07
CA PRO A 133 -2.48 14.60 43.49
C PRO A 133 -2.30 13.09 43.73
N TRP A 134 -1.08 12.68 44.10
CA TRP A 134 -0.79 11.33 44.59
C TRP A 134 -0.56 11.44 46.10
N THR A 135 -1.50 10.95 46.92
CA THR A 135 -1.42 9.64 47.59
C THR A 135 -0.32 9.62 48.65
N GLN A 136 -0.67 9.99 49.88
CA GLN A 136 0.15 9.75 51.07
C GLN A 136 -0.23 8.38 51.64
N VAL A 137 0.73 7.45 51.58
CA VAL A 137 0.77 6.21 52.35
C VAL A 137 2.08 6.24 53.14
N GLU A 138 2.05 5.63 54.32
CA GLU A 138 3.12 5.40 55.32
C GLU A 138 3.31 6.50 56.38
N GLU A 139 3.64 6.22 57.63
CA GLU A 139 3.56 5.06 58.55
C GLU A 139 4.12 5.61 59.88
N GLY A 140 3.55 5.22 61.04
CA GLY A 140 4.02 5.64 62.37
C GLY A 140 2.93 5.64 63.44
#